data_AF-A0A951SAT1-F1
#
_entry.id   AF-A0A951SAT1-F1
#
_cell.length_a   1.000
_cell.length_b   1.000
_cell.length_c   1.000
_cell.angle_alpha   90.00
_cell.angle_beta   90.00
_cell.angle_gamma   90.00
#
_symmetry.space_group_name_H-M   'P 1'
#
loop_
_entity.id
_entity.type
_entity.pdbx_description
1 polymer ?
#
loop_
_entity_poly.entity_id
_entity_poly.type
_entity_poly.pdbx_seq_one_letter_code
_entity_poly.pdbx_strand_id
1 'polypeptide(L)'
;MELINPGLGLFFWMVLVFGIVFFILKKFVWPPILQSLKDREQHIEESLQMADATREEMKKLKLDNEVLLKEAKEEREAMMNEARKVREKMLEEARVKATAEAERIVESARQQIENERKAAIIDIKNQIAEISIEVAEKILREKLQTPKDHEQYIQKLLDSKQLN
;
A
#
# COMPACT_ATOMS: atom_id res chain seq x y z
N MET A 1 109.89 40.93 -16.29
CA MET A 1 108.71 40.66 -15.45
C MET A 1 107.60 41.62 -15.88
N GLU A 2 106.93 41.35 -17.01
CA GLU A 2 105.90 42.23 -17.56
C GLU A 2 104.73 41.41 -18.16
N LEU A 3 104.47 40.24 -17.57
CA LEU A 3 103.48 39.25 -18.06
C LEU A 3 102.33 39.00 -17.08
N ILE A 4 102.22 39.79 -16.00
CA ILE A 4 101.14 39.67 -15.02
C ILE A 4 100.58 41.05 -14.67
N ASN A 5 100.28 41.85 -15.69
CA ASN A 5 99.25 42.86 -15.53
C ASN A 5 98.34 42.72 -16.74
N PRO A 6 97.15 42.09 -16.62
CA PRO A 6 96.19 42.16 -17.71
C PRO A 6 95.99 43.66 -17.98
N GLY A 7 96.40 44.12 -19.16
CA GLY A 7 96.36 45.55 -19.47
C GLY A 7 94.97 46.09 -19.15
N LEU A 8 94.88 47.30 -18.58
CA LEU A 8 93.63 47.89 -18.07
C LEU A 8 92.45 47.78 -19.07
N GLY A 9 92.73 47.72 -20.38
CA GLY A 9 91.74 47.45 -21.43
C GLY A 9 91.06 46.07 -21.35
N LEU A 10 91.77 44.99 -21.05
CA LEU A 10 91.18 43.64 -20.89
C LEU A 10 90.22 43.60 -19.71
N PHE A 11 90.59 44.23 -18.59
CA PHE A 11 89.74 44.33 -17.41
C PHE A 11 88.47 45.14 -17.70
N PHE A 12 88.58 46.26 -18.43
CA PHE A 12 87.44 47.05 -18.87
C PHE A 12 86.46 46.24 -19.74
N TRP A 13 86.95 45.53 -20.76
CA TRP A 13 86.10 44.69 -21.62
C TRP A 13 85.48 43.51 -20.86
N MET A 14 86.20 42.91 -19.90
CA MET A 14 85.67 41.83 -19.07
C MET A 14 84.52 42.32 -18.18
N VAL A 15 84.66 43.47 -17.53
CA VAL A 15 83.59 44.08 -16.71
C VAL A 15 82.41 44.53 -17.57
N LEU A 16 82.66 45.06 -18.78
CA LEU A 16 81.60 45.43 -19.71
C LEU A 16 80.77 44.21 -20.15
N VAL A 17 81.44 43.14 -20.60
CA VAL A 17 80.77 41.91 -21.04
C VAL A 17 80.05 41.24 -19.86
N PHE A 18 80.69 41.17 -18.68
CA PHE A 18 80.06 40.66 -17.47
C PHE A 18 78.82 41.49 -17.09
N GLY A 19 78.89 42.81 -17.15
CA GLY A 19 77.77 43.71 -16.87
C GLY A 19 76.61 43.52 -17.85
N ILE A 20 76.90 43.38 -19.14
CA ILE A 20 75.88 43.09 -20.17
C ILE A 20 75.21 41.74 -19.89
N VAL A 21 75.99 40.67 -19.67
CA VAL A 21 75.45 39.34 -19.36
C VAL A 21 74.66 39.34 -18.05
N PHE A 22 75.15 40.00 -17.01
CA PHE A 22 74.45 40.14 -15.73
C PHE A 22 73.11 40.86 -15.90
N PHE A 23 73.06 41.92 -16.71
CA PHE A 23 71.82 42.66 -16.97
C PHE A 23 70.81 41.81 -17.77
N ILE A 24 71.29 41.03 -18.75
CA ILE A 24 70.46 40.08 -19.49
C ILE A 24 69.92 39.01 -18.54
N LEU A 25 70.75 38.37 -17.73
CA LEU A 25 70.31 37.35 -16.77
C LEU A 25 69.32 37.90 -15.74
N LYS A 26 69.60 39.08 -15.18
CA LYS A 26 68.70 39.75 -14.24
C LYS A 26 67.33 40.04 -14.86
N LYS A 27 67.30 40.49 -16.11
CA LYS A 27 66.05 40.86 -16.80
C LYS A 27 65.28 39.64 -17.34
N PHE A 28 65.96 38.60 -17.82
CA PHE A 28 65.32 37.48 -18.52
C PHE A 28 65.16 36.22 -17.68
N VAL A 29 66.06 35.94 -16.74
CA VAL A 29 66.06 34.66 -15.98
C VAL A 29 65.38 34.80 -14.62
N TRP A 30 65.51 35.95 -13.96
CA TRP A 30 64.91 36.16 -12.63
C TRP A 30 63.37 36.18 -12.63
N PRO A 31 62.69 36.84 -13.60
CA PRO A 31 61.23 36.85 -13.65
C PRO A 31 60.57 35.46 -13.79
N PRO A 32 60.99 34.57 -14.70
CA PRO A 32 60.35 33.25 -14.83
C PRO A 32 60.58 32.35 -13.61
N ILE A 33 61.71 32.47 -12.91
CA ILE A 33 61.96 31.69 -11.68
C ILE A 33 61.01 32.14 -10.56
N LEU A 34 60.89 33.45 -10.35
CA LEU A 34 59.95 34.00 -9.36
C LEU A 34 58.50 33.66 -9.70
N GLN A 35 58.14 33.71 -10.99
CA GLN A 35 56.82 33.31 -11.44
C GLN A 35 56.55 31.84 -11.14
N SER A 36 57.47 30.94 -11.48
CA SER A 36 57.29 29.50 -11.21
C SER A 36 57.18 29.18 -9.71
N LEU A 37 57.87 29.92 -8.85
CA LEU A 37 57.74 29.76 -7.39
C LEU A 37 56.37 30.25 -6.90
N LYS A 38 55.91 31.41 -7.36
CA LYS A 38 54.57 31.94 -7.04
C LYS A 38 53.46 31.02 -7.54
N ASP A 39 53.58 30.51 -8.76
CA ASP A 39 52.61 29.57 -9.33
C ASP A 39 52.53 28.30 -8.47
N ARG A 40 53.66 27.79 -7.99
CA ARG A 40 53.69 26.64 -7.07
C ARG A 40 53.04 26.96 -5.72
N GLU A 41 53.37 28.10 -5.14
CA GLU A 41 52.80 28.54 -3.87
C GLU A 41 51.28 28.68 -3.97
N GLN A 42 50.80 29.38 -4.99
CA GLN A 42 49.38 29.55 -5.27
C GLN A 42 48.69 28.20 -5.51
N HIS A 43 49.29 27.31 -6.31
CA HIS A 43 48.68 26.01 -6.59
C HIS A 43 48.60 25.12 -5.35
N ILE A 44 49.57 25.21 -4.42
CA ILE A 44 49.55 24.49 -3.13
C ILE A 44 48.45 25.08 -2.24
N GLU A 45 48.37 26.40 -2.14
CA GLU A 45 47.34 27.07 -1.34
C GLU A 45 45.95 26.73 -1.84
N GLU A 46 45.70 26.85 -3.15
CA GLU A 46 44.44 26.49 -3.78
C GLU A 46 44.08 25.01 -3.56
N SER A 47 45.06 24.10 -3.67
CA SER A 47 44.82 22.67 -3.46
C SER A 47 44.47 22.37 -1.99
N LEU A 48 45.11 23.05 -1.03
CA LEU A 48 44.81 22.90 0.39
C LEU A 48 43.42 23.47 0.72
N GLN A 49 43.09 24.66 0.22
CA GLN A 49 41.76 25.26 0.38
C GLN A 49 40.67 24.38 -0.21
N MET A 50 40.87 23.84 -1.42
CA MET A 50 39.94 22.89 -2.04
C MET A 50 39.80 21.61 -1.23
N ALA A 51 40.90 21.07 -0.68
CA ALA A 51 40.85 19.86 0.14
C ALA A 51 40.05 20.09 1.44
N ASP A 52 40.20 21.24 2.08
CA ASP A 52 39.48 21.57 3.31
C ASP A 52 38.01 21.87 3.04
N ALA A 53 37.69 22.62 1.98
CA ALA A 53 36.31 22.83 1.55
C ALA A 53 35.61 21.51 1.21
N THR A 54 36.28 20.62 0.47
CA THR A 54 35.75 19.29 0.15
C THR A 54 35.51 18.46 1.41
N ARG A 55 36.42 18.53 2.40
CA ARG A 55 36.22 17.82 3.68
C ARG A 55 35.02 18.36 4.45
N GLU A 56 34.81 19.67 4.45
CA GLU A 56 33.66 20.29 5.10
C GLU A 56 32.34 19.92 4.41
N GLU A 57 32.30 19.99 3.07
CA GLU A 57 31.15 19.54 2.27
C GLU A 57 30.86 18.06 2.50
N MET A 58 31.89 17.21 2.56
CA MET A 58 31.74 15.78 2.84
C MET A 58 31.19 15.52 4.25
N LYS A 59 31.58 16.32 5.25
CA LYS A 59 31.01 16.23 6.60
C LYS A 59 29.53 16.63 6.58
N LYS A 60 29.19 17.73 5.91
CA LYS A 60 27.81 18.19 5.77
C LYS A 60 26.95 17.16 5.05
N LEU A 61 27.43 16.62 3.92
CA LEU A 61 26.72 15.60 3.16
C LEU A 61 26.48 14.34 3.99
N LYS A 62 27.43 13.92 4.83
CA LYS A 62 27.23 12.80 5.76
C LYS A 62 26.15 13.08 6.80
N LEU A 63 26.16 14.26 7.41
CA LEU A 63 25.14 14.66 8.38
C LEU A 63 23.75 14.71 7.72
N ASP A 64 23.65 15.31 6.53
CA ASP A 64 22.40 15.37 5.77
C ASP A 64 21.91 13.96 5.40
N ASN A 65 22.82 13.03 5.05
CA ASN A 65 22.46 11.64 4.80
C ASN A 65 21.95 10.93 6.06
N GLU A 66 22.58 11.14 7.21
CA GLU A 66 22.14 10.55 8.47
C GLU A 66 20.76 11.06 8.89
N VAL A 67 20.50 12.36 8.70
CA VAL A 67 19.17 12.96 8.92
C VAL A 67 18.15 12.35 7.97
N LEU A 68 18.43 12.30 6.67
CA LEU A 68 17.52 11.74 5.67
C LEU A 68 17.23 10.26 5.90
N LEU A 69 18.23 9.47 6.31
CA LEU A 69 18.04 8.07 6.70
C LEU A 69 17.16 7.92 7.95
N LYS A 70 17.27 8.86 8.90
CA LYS A 70 16.43 8.86 10.10
C LYS A 70 14.98 9.22 9.75
N GLU A 71 14.77 10.28 8.97
CA GLU A 71 13.45 10.69 8.48
C GLU A 71 12.78 9.57 7.69
N ALA A 72 13.50 8.93 6.77
CA ALA A 72 12.98 7.80 5.98
C ALA A 72 12.59 6.60 6.86
N LYS A 73 13.30 6.36 7.97
CA LYS A 73 12.93 5.31 8.94
C LYS A 73 11.67 5.69 9.72
N GLU A 74 11.58 6.92 10.19
CA GLU A 74 10.40 7.43 10.91
C GLU A 74 9.16 7.41 10.02
N GLU A 75 9.26 7.85 8.77
CA GLU A 75 8.18 7.81 7.79
C GLU A 75 7.76 6.37 7.47
N ARG A 76 8.73 5.46 7.29
CA ARG A 76 8.45 4.03 7.10
C ARG A 76 7.71 3.43 8.29
N GLU A 77 8.10 3.75 9.52
CA GLU A 77 7.43 3.28 10.72
C GLU A 77 6.02 3.84 10.84
N ALA A 78 5.84 5.14 10.54
CA ALA A 78 4.52 5.77 10.48
C ALA A 78 3.60 5.08 9.46
N MET A 79 4.10 4.86 8.24
CA MET A 79 3.38 4.16 7.17
C MET A 79 3.00 2.73 7.57
N MET A 80 3.92 1.99 8.20
CA MET A 80 3.65 0.63 8.66
C MET A 80 2.59 0.59 9.77
N ASN A 81 2.63 1.56 10.68
CA ASN A 81 1.63 1.70 11.74
C ASN A 81 0.26 2.07 11.19
N GLU A 82 0.20 2.98 10.22
CA GLU A 82 -1.04 3.33 9.53
C GLU A 82 -1.61 2.12 8.78
N ALA A 83 -0.79 1.39 8.03
CA ALA A 83 -1.21 0.17 7.34
C ALA A 83 -1.77 -0.89 8.29
N ARG A 84 -1.19 -1.04 9.50
CA ARG A 84 -1.73 -1.92 10.54
C ARG A 84 -3.09 -1.45 11.05
N LYS A 85 -3.25 -0.16 11.34
CA LYS A 85 -4.54 0.42 11.77
C LYS A 85 -5.62 0.25 10.71
N VAL A 86 -5.30 0.52 9.45
CA VAL A 86 -6.24 0.33 8.32
C VAL A 86 -6.62 -1.14 8.18
N ARG A 87 -5.65 -2.06 8.30
CA ARG A 87 -5.92 -3.50 8.26
C ARG A 87 -6.86 -3.93 9.40
N GLU A 88 -6.58 -3.50 10.63
CA GLU A 88 -7.41 -3.84 11.79
C GLU A 88 -8.83 -3.30 11.63
N LYS A 89 -8.97 -2.04 11.19
CA LYS A 89 -10.27 -1.43 10.89
C LYS A 89 -11.02 -2.21 9.80
N MET A 90 -10.34 -2.57 8.72
CA MET A 90 -10.93 -3.34 7.62
C MET A 90 -11.38 -4.74 8.08
N LEU A 91 -10.58 -5.40 8.95
CA LEU A 91 -10.95 -6.70 9.52
C LEU A 91 -12.19 -6.58 10.40
N GLU A 92 -12.27 -5.53 11.21
CA GLU A 92 -13.41 -5.30 12.09
C GLU A 92 -14.68 -4.95 11.30
N GLU A 93 -14.58 -4.07 10.31
CA GLU A 93 -15.69 -3.78 9.39
C GLU A 93 -16.15 -5.04 8.64
N ALA A 94 -15.22 -5.89 8.19
CA ALA A 94 -15.56 -7.15 7.54
C ALA A 94 -16.26 -8.12 8.49
N ARG A 95 -15.82 -8.21 9.75
CA ARG A 95 -16.48 -9.02 10.78
C ARG A 95 -17.90 -8.55 11.05
N VAL A 96 -18.08 -7.24 11.27
CA VAL A 96 -19.41 -6.64 11.51
C VAL A 96 -20.35 -6.89 10.34
N LYS A 97 -19.87 -6.72 9.10
CA LYS A 97 -20.67 -7.03 7.90
C LYS A 97 -21.00 -8.52 7.80
N ALA A 98 -20.04 -9.40 8.09
CA ALA A 98 -20.27 -10.85 8.05
C ALA A 98 -21.27 -11.31 9.11
N THR A 99 -21.20 -10.77 10.34
CA THR A 99 -22.18 -11.10 11.39
C THR A 99 -23.57 -10.58 11.04
N ALA A 100 -23.67 -9.36 10.52
CA ALA A 100 -24.95 -8.79 10.08
C ALA A 100 -25.59 -9.61 8.94
N GLU A 101 -24.79 -10.04 7.95
CA GLU A 101 -25.30 -10.88 6.85
C GLU A 101 -25.67 -12.29 7.35
N ALA A 102 -24.89 -12.87 8.28
CA ALA A 102 -25.23 -14.15 8.89
C ALA A 102 -26.56 -14.09 9.66
N GLU A 103 -26.79 -13.03 10.43
CA GLU A 103 -28.07 -12.79 11.11
C GLU A 103 -29.22 -12.65 10.11
N ARG A 104 -29.00 -11.91 9.02
CA ARG A 104 -30.00 -11.76 7.94
C ARG A 104 -30.35 -13.09 7.28
N ILE A 105 -29.36 -13.95 7.02
CA ILE A 105 -29.56 -15.29 6.47
C ILE A 105 -30.37 -16.16 7.43
N VAL A 106 -30.01 -16.16 8.73
CA VAL A 106 -30.73 -16.95 9.75
C VAL A 106 -32.17 -16.50 9.88
N GLU A 107 -32.42 -15.19 9.89
CA GLU A 107 -33.77 -14.63 9.96
C GLU A 107 -34.60 -14.99 8.72
N SER A 108 -34.01 -14.86 7.53
CA SER A 108 -34.66 -15.29 6.28
C SER A 108 -34.97 -16.79 6.28
N ALA A 109 -34.06 -17.64 6.81
CA ALA A 109 -34.27 -19.07 6.91
C ALA A 109 -35.42 -19.41 7.88
N ARG A 110 -35.50 -18.72 9.03
CA ARG A 110 -36.60 -18.87 9.98
C ARG A 110 -37.94 -18.51 9.37
N GLN A 111 -38.00 -17.41 8.62
CA GLN A 111 -39.21 -16.99 7.92
C GLN A 111 -39.64 -18.01 6.85
N GLN A 112 -38.67 -18.57 6.09
CA GLN A 112 -38.96 -19.65 5.14
C GLN A 112 -39.51 -20.90 5.85
N ILE A 113 -38.89 -21.33 6.94
CA ILE A 113 -39.35 -22.47 7.74
C ILE A 113 -40.77 -22.24 8.27
N GLU A 114 -41.09 -21.03 8.75
CA GLU A 114 -42.42 -20.71 9.24
C GLU A 114 -43.46 -20.81 8.11
N ASN A 115 -43.12 -20.29 6.93
CA ASN A 115 -43.98 -20.35 5.75
C ASN A 115 -44.18 -21.79 5.26
N GLU A 116 -43.11 -22.59 5.19
CA GLU A 116 -43.18 -24.02 4.85
C GLU A 116 -44.01 -24.80 5.86
N ARG A 117 -43.87 -24.51 7.16
CA ARG A 117 -44.69 -25.13 8.21
C ARG A 117 -46.17 -24.80 8.02
N LYS A 118 -46.50 -23.54 7.70
CA LYS A 118 -47.89 -23.14 7.41
C LYS A 118 -48.43 -23.88 6.18
N ALA A 119 -47.63 -23.98 5.12
CA ALA A 119 -47.99 -24.73 3.91
C ALA A 119 -48.22 -26.22 4.21
N ALA A 120 -47.33 -26.85 4.98
CA ALA A 120 -47.46 -28.26 5.38
C ALA A 120 -48.72 -28.51 6.24
N ILE A 121 -49.07 -27.58 7.14
CA ILE A 121 -50.32 -27.68 7.93
C ILE A 121 -51.55 -27.60 7.03
N ILE A 122 -51.53 -26.72 6.01
CA ILE A 122 -52.63 -26.62 5.03
C ILE A 122 -52.74 -27.92 4.25
N ASP A 123 -51.61 -28.48 3.80
CA ASP A 123 -51.60 -29.74 3.05
C ASP A 123 -52.15 -30.91 3.88
N ILE A 124 -51.72 -31.04 5.13
CA ILE A 124 -52.26 -32.04 6.07
C ILE A 124 -53.77 -31.87 6.27
N LYS A 125 -54.27 -30.64 6.41
CA LYS A 125 -55.71 -30.38 6.55
C LYS A 125 -56.49 -30.84 5.32
N ASN A 126 -55.95 -30.61 4.12
CA ASN A 126 -56.56 -31.05 2.87
C ASN A 126 -56.60 -32.59 2.79
N GLN A 127 -55.49 -33.27 3.14
CA GLN A 127 -55.45 -34.73 3.17
C GLN A 127 -56.44 -35.32 4.18
N ILE A 128 -56.56 -34.73 5.37
CA ILE A 128 -57.55 -35.16 6.37
C ILE A 128 -58.98 -34.96 5.85
N ALA A 129 -59.26 -33.84 5.17
CA ALA A 129 -60.58 -33.59 4.58
C ALA A 129 -60.93 -34.65 3.52
N GLU A 130 -59.97 -35.00 2.66
CA GLU A 130 -60.13 -36.04 1.64
C GLU A 130 -60.40 -37.42 2.26
N ILE A 131 -59.59 -37.83 3.25
CA ILE A 131 -59.80 -39.08 4.00
C ILE A 131 -61.16 -39.07 4.70
N SER A 132 -61.58 -37.95 5.27
CA SER A 132 -62.88 -37.83 5.95
C SER A 132 -64.05 -38.03 4.97
N ILE A 133 -63.94 -37.50 3.75
CA ILE A 133 -64.92 -37.70 2.68
C ILE A 133 -64.94 -39.18 2.26
N GLU A 134 -63.78 -39.81 2.06
CA GLU A 134 -63.71 -41.22 1.68
C GLU A 134 -64.32 -42.15 2.75
N VAL A 135 -64.06 -41.87 4.03
CA VAL A 135 -64.65 -42.62 5.16
C VAL A 135 -66.16 -42.39 5.21
N ALA A 136 -66.63 -41.16 5.06
CA ALA A 136 -68.05 -40.86 5.00
C ALA A 136 -68.75 -41.56 3.83
N GLU A 137 -68.11 -41.63 2.66
CA GLU A 137 -68.60 -42.36 1.50
C GLU A 137 -68.70 -43.87 1.79
N LYS A 138 -67.65 -44.48 2.36
CA LYS A 138 -67.67 -45.91 2.75
C LYS A 138 -68.78 -46.23 3.75
N ILE A 139 -68.94 -45.43 4.80
CA ILE A 139 -69.99 -45.61 5.81
C ILE A 139 -71.37 -45.45 5.18
N LEU A 140 -71.57 -44.44 4.32
CA LEU A 140 -72.83 -44.23 3.61
C LEU A 140 -73.16 -45.42 2.69
N ARG A 141 -72.16 -45.93 1.97
CA ARG A 141 -72.29 -47.09 1.08
C ARG A 141 -72.62 -48.37 1.86
N GLU A 142 -72.06 -48.55 3.04
CA GLU A 142 -72.38 -49.66 3.96
C GLU A 142 -73.81 -49.54 4.52
N LYS A 143 -74.20 -48.35 4.98
CA LYS A 143 -75.55 -48.07 5.51
C LYS A 143 -76.66 -48.18 4.47
N LEU A 144 -76.34 -48.06 3.18
CA LEU A 144 -77.31 -48.12 2.07
C LEU A 144 -77.30 -49.48 1.33
N GLN A 145 -76.66 -50.53 1.86
CA GLN A 145 -76.61 -51.83 1.18
C GLN A 145 -77.96 -52.54 1.07
N THR A 146 -78.90 -52.24 1.98
CA THR A 146 -80.21 -52.89 2.02
C THR A 146 -81.27 -52.07 1.26
N PRO A 147 -82.18 -52.69 0.46
CA PRO A 147 -83.22 -51.97 -0.29
C PRO A 147 -84.13 -51.10 0.59
N LYS A 148 -84.40 -51.54 1.83
CA LYS A 148 -85.18 -50.80 2.82
C LYS A 148 -84.52 -49.48 3.26
N ASP A 149 -83.19 -49.45 3.35
CA ASP A 149 -82.46 -48.26 3.77
C ASP A 149 -82.39 -47.22 2.64
N HIS A 150 -82.36 -47.68 1.38
CA HIS A 150 -82.51 -46.83 0.20
C HIS A 150 -83.89 -46.15 0.14
N GLU A 151 -84.98 -46.91 0.35
CA GLU A 151 -86.34 -46.35 0.40
C GLU A 151 -86.50 -45.33 1.53
N GLN A 152 -85.99 -45.62 2.73
CA GLN A 152 -86.03 -44.67 3.85
C GLN A 152 -85.22 -43.39 3.59
N TYR A 153 -84.07 -43.49 2.91
CA TYR A 153 -83.26 -42.33 2.56
C TYR A 153 -83.94 -41.46 1.50
N ILE A 154 -84.54 -42.07 0.47
CA ILE A 154 -85.33 -41.36 -0.55
C ILE A 154 -86.53 -40.67 0.11
N GLN A 155 -87.24 -41.34 1.02
CA GLN A 155 -88.36 -40.74 1.74
C GLN A 155 -87.91 -39.53 2.59
N LYS A 156 -86.77 -39.63 3.29
CA LYS A 156 -86.18 -38.49 4.04
C LYS A 156 -85.72 -37.34 3.14
N LEU A 157 -85.17 -37.62 1.96
CA LEU A 157 -84.79 -36.58 1.00
C LEU A 157 -86.03 -35.87 0.42
N LEU A 158 -87.10 -36.62 0.16
CA LEU A 158 -88.37 -36.07 -0.28
C LEU A 158 -89.02 -35.21 0.83
N ASP A 159 -89.04 -35.68 2.08
CA ASP A 159 -89.55 -34.90 3.23
C ASP A 159 -88.74 -33.62 3.46
N SER A 160 -87.41 -33.69 3.42
CA SER A 160 -86.55 -32.50 3.62
C SER A 160 -86.64 -31.47 2.50
N LYS A 161 -87.01 -31.87 1.28
CA LYS A 161 -87.34 -30.96 0.17
C LYS A 161 -88.77 -30.43 0.21
N GLN A 162 -89.70 -31.11 0.88
CA GLN A 162 -91.07 -30.62 1.11
C GLN A 162 -91.15 -29.67 2.32
N LEU A 163 -90.12 -29.64 3.17
CA LEU A 163 -89.97 -28.76 4.33
C LEU A 163 -89.27 -27.41 4.03
N ASN A 164 -89.03 -27.09 2.76
CA ASN A 164 -88.72 -25.75 2.25
C ASN A 164 -89.71 -25.39 1.12
#